data_AF-A0A8W8M6T7-F1
#
_entry.id   AF-A0A8W8M6T7-F1
#
_cell.length_a   1.000
_cell.length_b   1.000
_cell.length_c   1.000
_cell.angle_alpha   90.00
_cell.angle_beta   90.00
_cell.angle_gamma   90.00
#
_symmetry.space_group_name_H-M   'P 1'
#
loop_
_entity.id
_entity.type
_entity.pdbx_description
1 polymer ?
#
loop_
_entity_poly.entity_id
_entity_poly.type
_entity_poly.pdbx_seq_one_letter_code
_entity_poly.pdbx_strand_id
1 'polypeptide(L)'
;MIKKEQLDIIGFQEVRFDSTTGRNQVSDLQKLLPEYQWLYVSKANDVMQKENAIHSGWEGEGIGILSRYPIVTASRKVVPYQQGPDTNRRVIIHAKVRTDNSGILDVFVVHFSYVRKQQCENADILLKLLRERSFRYIIILGDFNIYKDYEWPIKLLTSKRRLEFKGCTSQLESFRRRRKTFFDAWTEVHESEEEEEEGYTFSNMPSPGLHSRPDRIIVNSKIEVKSVTLSGDGSFYKNMYSSSIRFHRMKSLIHHSYLSYKGVKGYPCTQDCGPNGSCRCGMCVKGDNSNNCDLPDCQECSHDIFQNILLYSFLFVIVFEKSFNTISQVMDEEYFPSDHLMLSAVISL
;
A
#
# COMPACT_ATOMS: atom_id res chain seq x y z
N MET A 1 9.30 10.97 4.57
CA MET A 1 8.23 10.62 5.51
C MET A 1 8.78 9.79 6.67
N ILE A 2 9.18 8.52 6.48
CA ILE A 2 9.67 7.64 7.57
C ILE A 2 10.80 8.30 8.43
N LYS A 3 11.82 8.90 7.80
CA LYS A 3 12.88 9.63 8.54
C LYS A 3 12.38 10.87 9.30
N LYS A 4 11.32 11.52 8.81
CA LYS A 4 10.75 12.73 9.45
C LYS A 4 9.95 12.34 10.69
N GLU A 5 9.13 11.29 10.58
CA GLU A 5 8.25 10.83 11.65
C GLU A 5 8.98 9.98 12.71
N GLN A 6 10.23 9.58 12.47
CA GLN A 6 11.07 8.86 13.45
C GLN A 6 10.42 7.60 14.01
N LEU A 7 9.75 6.82 13.14
CA LEU A 7 9.03 5.61 13.55
C LEU A 7 9.96 4.51 14.08
N ASP A 8 9.47 3.72 15.03
CA ASP A 8 10.24 2.61 15.60
C ASP A 8 9.90 1.24 14.98
N ILE A 9 8.63 1.05 14.64
CA ILE A 9 8.08 -0.17 14.07
C ILE A 9 7.13 0.23 12.94
N ILE A 10 7.31 -0.34 11.75
CA ILE A 10 6.54 -0.01 10.56
C ILE A 10 6.05 -1.31 9.94
N GLY A 11 4.76 -1.41 9.61
CA GLY A 11 4.27 -2.47 8.73
C GLY A 11 3.95 -1.94 7.35
N PHE A 12 4.09 -2.83 6.37
CA PHE A 12 3.89 -2.55 4.96
C PHE A 12 2.90 -3.54 4.39
N GLN A 13 2.01 -3.02 3.55
CA GLN A 13 1.09 -3.79 2.71
C GLN A 13 1.52 -3.64 1.25
N GLU A 14 1.03 -4.53 0.39
CA GLU A 14 1.30 -4.54 -1.05
C GLU A 14 2.79 -4.53 -1.41
N VAL A 15 3.62 -5.15 -0.56
CA VAL A 15 5.06 -5.25 -0.79
C VAL A 15 5.31 -6.09 -2.02
N ARG A 16 5.93 -5.51 -3.05
CA ARG A 16 6.30 -6.24 -4.26
C ARG A 16 7.58 -7.06 -4.07
N PHE A 17 7.58 -8.26 -4.64
CA PHE A 17 8.68 -9.20 -4.67
C PHE A 17 9.05 -9.51 -6.11
N ASP A 18 10.33 -9.37 -6.44
CA ASP A 18 10.89 -9.87 -7.69
C ASP A 18 11.21 -11.35 -7.53
N SER A 19 10.46 -12.20 -8.24
CA SER A 19 10.60 -13.65 -8.11
C SER A 19 11.90 -14.18 -8.72
N THR A 20 12.53 -13.42 -9.63
CA THR A 20 13.77 -13.79 -10.30
C THR A 20 14.98 -13.49 -9.43
N THR A 21 15.02 -12.30 -8.82
CA THR A 21 16.17 -11.85 -8.03
C THR A 21 16.02 -12.12 -6.53
N GLY A 22 14.82 -12.46 -6.05
CA GLY A 22 14.50 -12.58 -4.63
C GLY A 22 14.44 -11.24 -3.89
N ARG A 23 14.58 -10.12 -4.61
CA ARG A 23 14.48 -8.77 -4.04
C ARG A 23 13.05 -8.45 -3.64
N ASN A 24 12.90 -7.56 -2.66
CA ASN A 24 11.61 -7.00 -2.26
C ASN A 24 11.74 -5.52 -1.90
N GLN A 25 10.64 -4.78 -2.04
CA GLN A 25 10.65 -3.33 -1.84
C GLN A 25 11.06 -2.91 -0.42
N VAL A 26 10.70 -3.68 0.61
CA VAL A 26 11.07 -3.34 2.00
C VAL A 26 12.57 -3.51 2.25
N SER A 27 13.20 -4.54 1.65
CA SER A 27 14.66 -4.70 1.71
C SER A 27 15.40 -3.59 0.95
N ASP A 28 14.84 -3.08 -0.14
CA ASP A 28 15.39 -1.94 -0.85
C ASP A 28 15.20 -0.64 -0.05
N LEU A 29 14.07 -0.47 0.63
CA LEU A 29 13.82 0.62 1.55
C LEU A 29 14.77 0.59 2.76
N GLN A 30 15.04 -0.60 3.31
CA GLN A 30 15.98 -0.78 4.44
C GLN A 30 17.38 -0.26 4.10
N LYS A 31 17.87 -0.43 2.86
CA LYS A 31 19.16 0.13 2.42
C LYS A 31 19.23 1.65 2.52
N LEU A 32 18.09 2.34 2.45
CA LEU A 32 17.97 3.79 2.58
C LEU A 32 17.77 4.25 4.04
N LEU A 33 17.47 3.31 4.94
CA LEU A 33 17.09 3.50 6.34
C LEU A 33 17.97 2.62 7.25
N PRO A 34 19.29 2.89 7.35
CA PRO A 34 20.24 2.03 8.05
C PRO A 34 19.94 1.85 9.55
N GLU A 35 19.15 2.75 10.15
CA GLU A 35 18.72 2.65 11.55
C GLU A 35 17.68 1.54 11.80
N TYR A 36 17.06 0.99 10.75
CA TYR A 36 16.09 -0.10 10.86
C TYR A 36 16.74 -1.43 10.50
N GLN A 37 17.36 -2.07 11.49
CA GLN A 37 18.16 -3.26 11.27
C GLN A 37 17.34 -4.55 11.14
N TRP A 38 16.08 -4.54 11.60
CA TRP A 38 15.28 -5.75 11.73
C TRP A 38 14.13 -5.76 10.74
N LEU A 39 14.09 -6.81 9.91
CA LEU A 39 13.16 -6.95 8.80
C LEU A 39 12.55 -8.36 8.79
N TYR A 40 11.25 -8.44 8.55
CA TYR A 40 10.60 -9.67 8.12
C TYR A 40 9.58 -9.37 7.02
N VAL A 41 9.66 -10.13 5.92
CA VAL A 41 8.75 -10.00 4.78
C VAL A 41 8.14 -11.36 4.46
N SER A 42 6.89 -11.35 4.02
CA SER A 42 6.20 -12.57 3.59
C SER A 42 5.39 -12.30 2.34
N LYS A 43 5.78 -12.98 1.25
CA LYS A 43 4.95 -13.10 0.04
C LYS A 43 3.64 -13.80 0.39
N ALA A 44 2.54 -13.27 -0.12
CA ALA A 44 1.18 -13.78 0.07
C ALA A 44 0.68 -14.50 -1.19
N ASN A 45 0.86 -13.87 -2.35
CA ASN A 45 0.45 -14.39 -3.65
C ASN A 45 1.42 -13.97 -4.76
N ASP A 46 1.28 -14.66 -5.89
CA ASP A 46 1.71 -14.14 -7.17
C ASP A 46 0.67 -13.14 -7.68
N VAL A 47 1.14 -12.12 -8.37
CA VAL A 47 0.34 -11.13 -9.06
C VAL A 47 0.35 -11.52 -10.51
N MET A 48 -0.83 -11.73 -11.08
CA MET A 48 -0.94 -11.97 -12.51
C MET A 48 -0.49 -10.71 -13.23
N GLN A 49 0.60 -10.82 -13.98
CA GLN A 49 0.95 -9.79 -14.95
C GLN A 49 -0.15 -9.73 -16.01
N LYS A 50 -0.37 -8.53 -16.54
CA LYS A 50 -1.31 -8.38 -17.64
C LYS A 50 -0.85 -9.22 -18.84
N GLU A 51 -1.81 -9.73 -19.60
CA GLU A 51 -1.52 -10.51 -20.80
C GLU A 51 -0.58 -9.72 -21.72
N ASN A 52 0.45 -10.39 -22.25
CA ASN A 52 1.48 -9.79 -23.08
C ASN A 52 2.32 -8.69 -22.40
N ALA A 53 2.44 -8.64 -21.07
CA ALA A 53 3.36 -7.71 -20.42
C ALA A 53 4.80 -7.88 -20.92
N ILE A 54 5.45 -6.77 -21.26
CA ILE A 54 6.82 -6.77 -21.81
C ILE A 54 7.90 -6.78 -20.70
N HIS A 55 7.49 -6.66 -19.44
CA HIS A 55 8.36 -6.58 -18.29
C HIS A 55 8.28 -7.85 -17.44
N SER A 56 9.43 -8.33 -16.99
CA SER A 56 9.57 -9.34 -15.95
C SER A 56 9.94 -8.69 -14.62
N GLY A 57 9.64 -9.35 -13.51
CA GLY A 57 9.94 -8.91 -12.16
C GLY A 57 8.72 -8.36 -11.43
N TRP A 58 8.87 -8.25 -10.10
CA TRP A 58 7.85 -7.76 -9.18
C TRP A 58 6.55 -8.55 -9.21
N GLU A 59 6.57 -9.83 -9.58
CA GLU A 59 5.40 -10.69 -9.74
C GLU A 59 4.86 -11.22 -8.42
N GLY A 60 5.52 -10.98 -7.29
CA GLY A 60 4.97 -11.32 -5.99
C GLY A 60 4.41 -10.10 -5.28
N GLU A 61 3.41 -10.33 -4.45
CA GLU A 61 2.87 -9.36 -3.51
C GLU A 61 2.78 -9.97 -2.11
N GLY A 62 2.92 -9.14 -1.08
CA GLY A 62 2.75 -9.58 0.29
C GLY A 62 2.82 -8.43 1.28
N ILE A 63 3.26 -8.75 2.49
CA ILE A 63 3.34 -7.80 3.60
C ILE A 63 4.73 -7.86 4.26
N GLY A 64 5.08 -6.80 4.98
CA GLY A 64 6.37 -6.68 5.65
C GLY A 64 6.29 -5.94 6.97
N ILE A 65 7.31 -6.13 7.80
CA ILE A 65 7.56 -5.34 9.01
C ILE A 65 9.03 -4.94 9.04
N LEU A 66 9.28 -3.67 9.36
CA LEU A 66 10.61 -3.08 9.52
C LEU A 66 10.69 -2.44 10.90
N SER A 67 11.78 -2.65 11.63
CA SER A 67 11.93 -2.12 12.99
C SER A 67 13.35 -1.69 13.32
N ARG A 68 13.44 -0.65 14.15
CA ARG A 68 14.66 -0.24 14.87
C ARG A 68 14.99 -1.21 16.00
N TYR A 69 13.96 -1.81 16.61
CA TYR A 69 14.09 -2.74 17.73
C TYR A 69 14.23 -4.20 17.26
N PRO A 70 14.91 -5.07 18.04
CA PRO A 70 15.06 -6.48 17.69
C PRO A 70 13.75 -7.25 17.48
N ILE A 71 13.57 -7.80 16.28
CA ILE A 71 12.56 -8.82 16.01
C ILE A 71 13.11 -10.17 16.48
N VAL A 72 12.64 -10.62 17.66
CA VAL A 72 13.09 -11.86 18.31
C VAL A 72 12.64 -13.09 17.53
N THR A 73 11.38 -13.08 17.11
CA THR A 73 10.77 -14.11 16.27
C THR A 73 9.73 -13.46 15.40
N ALA A 74 9.66 -13.87 14.13
CA ALA A 74 8.55 -13.52 13.26
C ALA A 74 8.02 -14.77 12.56
N SER A 75 6.72 -14.81 12.35
CA SER A 75 6.06 -15.93 11.67
C SER A 75 4.93 -15.42 10.79
N ARG A 76 4.68 -16.14 9.69
CA ARG A 76 3.52 -15.91 8.84
C ARG A 76 2.40 -16.88 9.22
N LYS A 77 1.16 -16.37 9.23
CA LYS A 77 -0.05 -17.19 9.20
C LYS A 77 -0.75 -16.96 7.87
N VAL A 78 -0.93 -18.04 7.11
CA VAL A 78 -1.74 -18.01 5.89
C VAL A 78 -3.21 -17.97 6.29
N VAL A 79 -3.94 -17.01 5.74
CA VAL A 79 -5.40 -16.99 5.81
C VAL A 79 -5.91 -17.95 4.73
N PRO A 80 -6.71 -18.99 5.07
CA PRO A 80 -7.23 -19.92 4.09
C PRO A 80 -7.95 -19.18 2.96
N TYR A 81 -7.66 -19.57 1.72
CA TYR A 81 -8.33 -19.01 0.56
C TYR A 81 -9.83 -19.28 0.64
N GLN A 82 -10.61 -18.28 0.30
CA GLN A 82 -12.06 -18.35 0.29
C GLN A 82 -12.55 -17.96 -1.09
N GLN A 83 -13.47 -18.75 -1.62
CA GLN A 83 -14.06 -18.49 -2.92
C GLN A 83 -14.85 -17.17 -2.85
N GLY A 84 -14.48 -16.23 -3.71
CA GLY A 84 -15.06 -14.91 -3.76
C GLY A 84 -14.41 -14.03 -4.83
N PRO A 85 -14.92 -12.80 -5.02
CA PRO A 85 -14.37 -11.85 -5.99
C PRO A 85 -12.91 -11.49 -5.72
N ASP A 86 -12.52 -11.40 -4.45
CA ASP A 86 -11.11 -11.23 -4.09
C ASP A 86 -10.40 -12.57 -4.18
N THR A 87 -9.57 -12.68 -5.21
CA THR A 87 -8.78 -13.88 -5.50
C THR A 87 -7.41 -13.85 -4.83
N ASN A 88 -7.03 -12.72 -4.22
CA ASN A 88 -5.72 -12.58 -3.58
C ASN A 88 -5.65 -13.40 -2.30
N ARG A 89 -4.52 -14.07 -2.09
CA ARG A 89 -4.26 -14.76 -0.83
C ARG A 89 -3.89 -13.73 0.22
N ARG A 90 -4.48 -13.84 1.41
CA ARG A 90 -4.15 -12.97 2.55
C ARG A 90 -3.24 -13.69 3.53
N VAL A 91 -2.32 -12.96 4.15
CA VAL A 91 -1.44 -13.48 5.19
C VAL A 91 -1.36 -12.49 6.34
N ILE A 92 -1.04 -12.99 7.53
CA ILE A 92 -0.83 -12.19 8.73
C ILE A 92 0.62 -12.42 9.18
N ILE A 93 1.39 -11.36 9.39
CA ILE A 93 2.68 -11.44 10.08
C ILE A 93 2.42 -11.30 11.57
N HIS A 94 3.00 -12.17 12.38
CA HIS A 94 3.15 -11.99 13.82
C HIS A 94 4.64 -11.88 14.15
N ALA A 95 5.05 -10.71 14.63
CA ALA A 95 6.42 -10.41 15.06
C ALA A 95 6.46 -10.12 16.56
N LYS A 96 7.44 -10.69 17.25
CA LYS A 96 7.78 -10.37 18.63
C LYS A 96 8.93 -9.38 18.64
N VAL A 97 8.63 -8.13 18.94
CA VAL A 97 9.61 -7.04 18.96
C VAL A 97 10.02 -6.78 20.41
N ARG A 98 11.33 -6.84 20.71
CA ARG A 98 11.86 -6.55 22.05
C ARG A 98 12.22 -5.08 22.13
N THR A 99 11.56 -4.33 22.99
CA THR A 99 11.90 -2.93 23.28
C THR A 99 12.77 -2.83 24.55
N ASP A 100 13.47 -1.71 24.71
CA ASP A 100 14.49 -1.56 25.76
C ASP A 100 13.90 -1.58 27.18
N ASN A 101 12.69 -1.04 27.38
CA ASN A 101 12.13 -0.80 28.72
C ASN A 101 10.83 -1.56 29.04
N SER A 102 10.23 -2.27 28.08
CA SER A 102 8.82 -2.70 28.19
C SER A 102 8.58 -4.18 27.91
N GLY A 103 9.63 -4.93 27.57
CA GLY A 103 9.55 -6.35 27.27
C GLY A 103 9.22 -6.63 25.80
N ILE A 104 8.35 -7.61 25.57
CA ILE A 104 7.98 -8.07 24.23
C ILE A 104 6.67 -7.43 23.79
N LEU A 105 6.70 -6.75 22.65
CA LEU A 105 5.54 -6.32 21.89
C LEU A 105 5.17 -7.41 20.87
N ASP A 106 3.92 -7.86 20.91
CA ASP A 106 3.36 -8.72 19.87
C ASP A 106 2.72 -7.85 18.78
N VAL A 107 3.43 -7.70 17.66
CA VAL A 107 3.02 -6.87 16.52
C VAL A 107 2.46 -7.75 15.41
N PHE A 108 1.25 -7.42 14.97
CA PHE A 108 0.56 -8.10 13.88
C PHE A 108 0.42 -7.16 12.69
N VAL A 109 0.89 -7.59 11.52
CA VAL A 109 0.69 -6.85 10.27
C VAL A 109 -0.35 -7.58 9.43
N VAL A 110 -1.37 -6.87 8.98
CA VAL A 110 -2.49 -7.43 8.21
C VAL A 110 -2.70 -6.67 6.89
N HIS A 111 -3.28 -7.37 5.92
CA HIS A 111 -3.91 -6.79 4.74
C HIS A 111 -5.16 -7.63 4.45
N PHE A 112 -6.35 -7.10 4.74
CA PHE A 112 -7.60 -7.83 4.59
C PHE A 112 -8.12 -7.78 3.15
N SER A 113 -9.05 -8.68 2.85
CA SER A 113 -9.82 -8.62 1.61
C SER A 113 -10.63 -7.32 1.47
N TYR A 114 -10.92 -6.89 0.23
CA TYR A 114 -11.89 -5.83 -0.04
C TYR A 114 -13.35 -6.32 -0.07
N VAL A 115 -13.56 -7.64 -0.01
CA VAL A 115 -14.90 -8.26 -0.04
C VAL A 115 -15.43 -8.46 1.37
N ARG A 116 -16.57 -7.83 1.67
CA ARG A 116 -17.24 -7.84 2.98
C ARG A 116 -17.28 -9.19 3.71
N LYS A 117 -17.67 -10.26 3.01
CA LYS A 117 -17.73 -11.60 3.59
C LYS A 117 -16.33 -12.11 3.98
N GLN A 118 -15.38 -12.01 3.05
CA GLN A 118 -13.99 -12.43 3.25
C GLN A 118 -13.32 -11.59 4.36
N GLN A 119 -13.67 -10.30 4.50
CA GLN A 119 -13.21 -9.46 5.62
C GLN A 119 -13.61 -9.99 6.99
N CYS A 120 -14.88 -10.40 7.16
CA CYS A 120 -15.35 -10.98 8.42
C CYS A 120 -14.59 -12.25 8.80
N GLU A 121 -14.28 -13.07 7.79
CA GLU A 121 -13.55 -14.32 7.96
C GLU A 121 -12.07 -14.06 8.30
N ASN A 122 -11.45 -13.06 7.66
CA ASN A 122 -10.10 -12.57 8.01
C ASN A 122 -10.05 -12.11 9.47
N ALA A 123 -11.04 -11.33 9.91
CA ALA A 123 -11.16 -10.86 11.29
C ALA A 123 -11.34 -12.00 12.29
N ASP A 124 -12.13 -13.03 11.99
CA ASP A 124 -12.31 -14.18 12.86
C ASP A 124 -11.02 -15.00 13.04
N ILE A 125 -10.27 -15.20 11.95
CA ILE A 125 -8.97 -15.90 12.00
C ILE A 125 -8.00 -15.13 12.88
N LEU A 126 -7.90 -13.81 12.69
CA LEU A 126 -7.08 -12.95 13.56
C LEU A 126 -7.50 -13.08 15.02
N LEU A 127 -8.81 -13.03 15.31
CA LEU A 127 -9.34 -13.19 16.68
C LEU A 127 -9.02 -14.55 17.30
N LYS A 128 -9.05 -15.64 16.53
CA LYS A 128 -8.65 -16.97 17.00
C LYS A 128 -7.17 -16.97 17.40
N LEU A 129 -6.28 -16.42 16.55
CA LEU A 129 -4.85 -16.30 16.86
C LEU A 129 -4.59 -15.51 18.14
N LEU A 130 -5.30 -14.39 18.32
CA LEU A 130 -5.14 -13.51 19.48
C LEU A 130 -5.56 -14.16 20.81
N ARG A 131 -6.34 -15.25 20.76
CA ARG A 131 -6.84 -15.99 21.92
C ARG A 131 -6.08 -17.27 22.22
N GLU A 132 -5.51 -17.91 21.20
CA GLU A 132 -4.70 -19.12 21.37
C GLU A 132 -3.43 -18.90 22.21
N ARG A 133 -3.03 -17.63 22.40
CA ARG A 133 -1.80 -17.27 23.12
C ARG A 133 -2.00 -16.14 24.13
N SER A 134 -1.25 -16.21 25.22
CA SER A 134 -1.22 -15.18 26.27
C SER A 134 -0.29 -14.02 25.88
N PHE A 135 -0.75 -13.18 24.95
CA PHE A 135 -0.09 -11.91 24.62
C PHE A 135 -0.42 -10.82 25.64
N ARG A 136 0.58 -10.05 26.07
CA ARG A 136 0.44 -8.94 27.03
C ARG A 136 0.22 -7.59 26.33
N TYR A 137 1.12 -7.21 25.45
CA TYR A 137 1.08 -5.96 24.69
C TYR A 137 0.89 -6.29 23.22
N ILE A 138 -0.25 -5.91 22.65
CA ILE A 138 -0.65 -6.30 21.30
C ILE A 138 -0.87 -5.05 20.46
N ILE A 139 -0.21 -5.00 19.31
CA ILE A 139 -0.42 -4.00 18.28
C ILE A 139 -0.82 -4.73 17.01
N ILE A 140 -1.91 -4.32 16.36
CA ILE A 140 -2.33 -4.82 15.05
C ILE A 140 -2.36 -3.62 14.13
N LEU A 141 -1.62 -3.68 13.03
CA LEU A 141 -1.48 -2.58 12.10
C LEU A 141 -1.65 -3.06 10.66
N GLY A 142 -2.21 -2.18 9.83
CA GLY A 142 -2.28 -2.36 8.38
C GLY A 142 -3.62 -2.02 7.78
N ASP A 143 -3.78 -2.45 6.53
CA ASP A 143 -4.94 -2.19 5.70
C ASP A 143 -6.03 -3.25 5.96
N PHE A 144 -7.14 -2.84 6.57
CA PHE A 144 -8.29 -3.71 6.80
C PHE A 144 -9.29 -3.70 5.63
N ASN A 145 -9.05 -2.88 4.59
CA ASN A 145 -9.90 -2.64 3.43
C ASN A 145 -11.32 -2.22 3.82
N ILE A 146 -11.45 -1.48 4.92
CA ILE A 146 -12.74 -1.12 5.51
C ILE A 146 -13.19 0.22 4.96
N TYR A 147 -14.41 0.23 4.43
CA TYR A 147 -15.05 1.42 3.90
C TYR A 147 -16.20 1.85 4.81
N LYS A 148 -16.57 3.13 4.72
CA LYS A 148 -17.57 3.78 5.60
C LYS A 148 -18.87 3.00 5.77
N ASP A 149 -19.30 2.31 4.72
CA ASP A 149 -20.56 1.58 4.70
C ASP A 149 -20.47 0.15 5.29
N TYR A 150 -19.27 -0.29 5.74
CA TYR A 150 -19.05 -1.63 6.27
C TYR A 150 -17.95 -1.75 7.35
N GLU A 151 -18.10 -1.06 8.48
CA GLU A 151 -17.15 -1.09 9.62
C GLU A 151 -17.18 -2.37 10.50
N TRP A 152 -17.95 -3.40 10.12
CA TRP A 152 -18.20 -4.58 10.97
C TRP A 152 -16.95 -5.38 11.38
N PRO A 153 -15.97 -5.63 10.51
CA PRO A 153 -14.74 -6.33 10.88
C PRO A 153 -13.95 -5.62 11.99
N ILE A 154 -13.87 -4.29 11.97
CA ILE A 154 -13.21 -3.49 13.02
C ILE A 154 -14.04 -3.51 14.30
N LYS A 155 -15.36 -3.28 14.19
CA LYS A 155 -16.27 -3.34 15.35
C LYS A 155 -16.20 -4.70 16.05
N LEU A 156 -15.96 -5.79 15.32
CA LEU A 156 -15.76 -7.11 15.91
C LEU A 156 -14.54 -7.16 16.85
N LEU A 157 -13.47 -6.45 16.50
CA LEU A 157 -12.24 -6.33 17.30
C LEU A 157 -12.42 -5.35 18.47
N THR A 158 -13.00 -4.18 18.23
CA THR A 158 -12.97 -3.05 19.16
C THR A 158 -14.22 -2.91 20.04
N SER A 159 -15.36 -3.50 19.67
CA SER A 159 -16.61 -3.27 20.39
C SER A 159 -16.58 -3.85 21.82
N LYS A 160 -16.80 -2.95 22.79
CA LYS A 160 -17.01 -3.26 24.21
C LYS A 160 -18.37 -3.94 24.47
N ARG A 161 -19.35 -3.73 23.59
CA ARG A 161 -20.72 -4.25 23.73
C ARG A 161 -20.88 -5.54 22.93
N ARG A 162 -21.87 -6.35 23.34
CA ARG A 162 -22.36 -7.45 22.52
C ARG A 162 -23.00 -6.82 21.28
N LEU A 163 -22.29 -6.79 20.15
CA LEU A 163 -22.86 -6.40 18.87
C LEU A 163 -24.12 -7.23 18.62
N GLU A 164 -25.23 -6.56 18.35
CA GLU A 164 -26.47 -7.21 17.93
C GLU A 164 -26.25 -7.97 16.61
N PHE A 165 -27.04 -9.02 16.38
CA PHE A 165 -26.90 -9.97 15.27
C PHE A 165 -27.12 -9.32 13.88
N LYS A 166 -26.15 -8.53 13.40
CA LYS A 166 -26.03 -8.03 12.02
C LYS A 166 -24.55 -7.94 11.63
N GLY A 167 -24.24 -8.07 10.33
CA GLY A 167 -22.86 -8.01 9.81
C GLY A 167 -22.04 -9.29 10.01
N CYS A 168 -20.80 -9.16 10.50
CA CYS A 168 -19.88 -10.30 10.72
C CYS A 168 -20.32 -11.28 11.83
N THR A 169 -21.34 -10.95 12.61
CA THR A 169 -21.69 -11.69 13.85
C THR A 169 -22.55 -12.93 13.63
N SER A 170 -23.21 -13.07 12.48
CA SER A 170 -24.10 -14.20 12.20
C SER A 170 -23.37 -15.54 12.04
N GLN A 171 -22.04 -15.53 11.93
CA GLN A 171 -21.24 -16.70 11.53
C GLN A 171 -20.14 -17.11 12.54
N LEU A 172 -19.98 -16.40 13.67
CA LEU A 172 -18.75 -16.52 14.47
C LEU A 172 -18.99 -17.12 15.86
N GLU A 173 -18.72 -18.42 16.01
CA GLU A 173 -18.67 -19.11 17.32
C GLU A 173 -17.69 -18.47 18.30
N SER A 174 -16.61 -17.89 17.77
CA SER A 174 -15.55 -17.25 18.54
C SER A 174 -16.10 -16.06 19.35
N PHE A 175 -17.17 -15.41 18.91
CA PHE A 175 -17.77 -14.26 19.60
C PHE A 175 -18.20 -14.56 21.05
N ARG A 176 -18.41 -15.83 21.41
CA ARG A 176 -18.99 -16.27 22.69
C ARG A 176 -18.00 -16.42 23.86
N ARG A 177 -16.69 -16.23 23.67
CA ARG A 177 -15.67 -16.45 24.74
C ARG A 177 -14.89 -15.17 25.10
N ARG A 178 -14.39 -15.08 26.35
CA ARG A 178 -13.67 -13.94 26.98
C ARG A 178 -12.86 -13.12 25.96
N ARG A 179 -13.21 -11.84 25.81
CA ARG A 179 -12.53 -10.90 24.91
C ARG A 179 -11.36 -10.23 25.62
N LYS A 180 -10.22 -10.13 24.93
CA LYS A 180 -9.28 -9.04 25.19
C LYS A 180 -9.93 -7.77 24.61
N THR A 181 -9.89 -6.67 25.35
CA THR A 181 -10.42 -5.39 24.87
C THR A 181 -9.38 -4.75 23.97
N PHE A 182 -9.79 -4.43 22.74
CA PHE A 182 -9.00 -3.70 21.77
C PHE A 182 -9.64 -2.36 21.45
N PHE A 183 -8.83 -1.43 20.99
CA PHE A 183 -9.21 -0.06 20.68
C PHE A 183 -8.57 0.38 19.37
N ASP A 184 -9.29 1.22 18.64
CA ASP A 184 -8.76 1.92 17.48
C ASP A 184 -8.01 3.15 17.95
N ALA A 185 -6.70 3.22 17.69
CA ALA A 185 -5.84 4.27 18.20
C ALA A 185 -6.32 5.67 17.76
N TRP A 186 -6.85 5.80 16.54
CA TRP A 186 -7.37 7.08 16.03
C TRP A 186 -8.54 7.57 16.88
N THR A 187 -9.53 6.70 17.07
CA THR A 187 -10.76 6.99 17.82
C THR A 187 -10.46 7.29 19.28
N GLU A 188 -9.51 6.59 19.91
CA GLU A 188 -9.15 6.85 21.32
C GLU A 188 -8.57 8.26 21.56
N VAL A 189 -8.01 8.89 20.53
CA VAL A 189 -7.40 10.24 20.65
C VAL A 189 -8.35 11.33 20.15
N HIS A 190 -9.12 11.10 19.08
CA HIS A 190 -9.86 12.17 18.38
C HIS A 190 -11.39 12.12 18.58
N GLU A 191 -11.97 11.08 19.20
CA GLU A 191 -13.44 11.00 19.41
C GLU A 191 -13.98 12.04 20.41
N SER A 192 -13.10 12.72 21.17
CA SER A 192 -13.49 13.79 22.11
C SER A 192 -13.39 15.21 21.56
N GLU A 193 -12.93 15.38 20.31
CA GLU A 193 -12.79 16.71 19.69
C GLU A 193 -14.14 17.18 19.12
N GLU A 194 -14.45 18.47 19.26
CA GLU A 194 -15.75 19.07 18.91
C GLU A 194 -16.07 19.00 17.40
N GLU A 195 -15.09 18.65 16.58
CA GLU A 195 -15.22 18.27 15.18
C GLU A 195 -14.66 16.85 15.01
N GLU A 196 -15.50 15.87 14.62
CA GLU A 196 -15.03 14.51 14.34
C GLU A 196 -14.01 14.55 13.18
N GLU A 197 -12.72 14.52 13.49
CA GLU A 197 -11.71 14.28 12.46
C GLU A 197 -11.82 12.82 11.98
N GLU A 198 -12.31 12.67 10.75
CA GLU A 198 -12.63 11.38 10.15
C GLU A 198 -11.41 10.47 9.92
N GLY A 199 -10.21 11.06 9.89
CA GLY A 199 -8.94 10.33 9.83
C GLY A 199 -8.72 9.50 8.57
N TYR A 200 -9.31 9.86 7.43
CA TYR A 200 -9.18 9.06 6.21
C TYR A 200 -7.72 8.85 5.79
N THR A 201 -7.42 7.64 5.31
CA THR A 201 -6.07 7.22 4.89
C THR A 201 -6.00 6.84 3.42
N PHE A 202 -7.15 6.73 2.74
CA PHE A 202 -7.23 6.22 1.37
C PHE A 202 -7.95 7.18 0.42
N SER A 203 -7.37 7.33 -0.78
CA SER A 203 -7.91 8.04 -1.93
C SER A 203 -7.98 7.12 -3.16
N ASN A 204 -9.03 7.27 -3.98
CA ASN A 204 -9.22 6.45 -5.17
C ASN A 204 -8.63 7.17 -6.37
N MET A 205 -7.38 6.82 -6.67
CA MET A 205 -6.65 7.31 -7.84
C MET A 205 -7.46 7.11 -9.13
N PRO A 206 -7.41 8.04 -10.11
CA PRO A 206 -6.61 9.26 -10.20
C PRO A 206 -7.29 10.51 -9.62
N SER A 207 -8.46 10.34 -9.00
CA SER A 207 -9.23 11.47 -8.48
C SER A 207 -8.77 11.76 -7.05
N PRO A 208 -8.10 12.91 -6.79
CA PRO A 208 -7.60 13.22 -5.45
C PRO A 208 -8.76 13.37 -4.47
N GLY A 209 -8.49 13.11 -3.19
CA GLY A 209 -9.48 13.22 -2.12
C GLY A 209 -9.62 11.93 -1.33
N LEU A 210 -9.40 12.06 -0.02
CA LEU A 210 -9.53 10.95 0.90
C LEU A 210 -11.02 10.68 1.18
N HIS A 211 -11.42 9.42 1.16
CA HIS A 211 -12.85 9.06 1.28
C HIS A 211 -13.11 7.93 2.26
N SER A 212 -12.08 7.22 2.69
CA SER A 212 -12.20 6.17 3.68
C SER A 212 -10.92 6.06 4.52
N ARG A 213 -11.09 5.47 5.70
CA ARG A 213 -10.00 5.02 6.56
C ARG A 213 -10.05 3.51 6.39
N PRO A 214 -9.18 2.85 5.62
CA PRO A 214 -9.04 1.39 5.67
C PRO A 214 -7.83 0.97 6.51
N ASP A 215 -6.82 1.84 6.65
CA ASP A 215 -5.65 1.62 7.49
C ASP A 215 -5.99 1.88 8.95
N ARG A 216 -5.56 0.99 9.84
CA ARG A 216 -5.76 1.12 11.30
C ARG A 216 -4.51 0.76 12.08
N ILE A 217 -4.42 1.34 13.26
CA ILE A 217 -3.61 0.84 14.36
C ILE A 217 -4.57 0.45 15.48
N ILE A 218 -4.67 -0.84 15.77
CA ILE A 218 -5.50 -1.40 16.83
C ILE A 218 -4.60 -1.89 17.95
N VAL A 219 -4.86 -1.43 19.18
CA VAL A 219 -4.08 -1.80 20.37
C VAL A 219 -4.96 -2.44 21.44
N ASN A 220 -4.39 -3.25 22.33
CA ASN A 220 -5.14 -3.77 23.47
C ASN A 220 -5.10 -2.83 24.69
N SER A 221 -5.96 -3.08 25.67
CA SER A 221 -6.10 -2.27 26.91
C SER A 221 -4.88 -2.17 27.82
N LYS A 222 -3.74 -2.73 27.42
CA LYS A 222 -2.47 -2.63 28.14
C LYS A 222 -1.53 -1.61 27.53
N ILE A 223 -1.92 -1.02 26.40
CA ILE A 223 -1.15 0.01 25.71
C ILE A 223 -1.95 1.30 25.81
N GLU A 224 -1.29 2.37 26.23
CA GLU A 224 -1.85 3.72 26.20
C GLU A 224 -1.44 4.40 24.88
N VAL A 225 -2.40 4.96 24.16
CA VAL A 225 -2.14 5.73 22.94
C VAL A 225 -1.97 7.20 23.35
N LYS A 226 -0.80 7.77 23.09
CA LYS A 226 -0.45 9.15 23.47
C LYS A 226 -0.83 10.16 22.41
N SER A 227 -0.62 9.81 21.15
CA SER A 227 -1.02 10.61 19.99
C SER A 227 -1.13 9.72 18.77
N VAL A 228 -1.93 10.16 17.80
CA VAL A 228 -2.03 9.55 16.48
C VAL A 228 -1.98 10.66 15.45
N THR A 229 -1.23 10.44 14.37
CA THR A 229 -1.03 11.44 13.31
C THR A 229 -1.17 10.78 11.95
N LEU A 230 -1.71 11.54 11.01
CA LEU A 230 -1.64 11.24 9.58
C LEU A 230 -0.53 12.08 8.98
N SER A 231 0.49 11.39 8.47
CA SER A 231 1.66 12.03 7.90
C SER A 231 1.75 11.69 6.43
N GLY A 232 1.88 12.70 5.60
CA GLY A 232 1.81 12.56 4.15
C GLY A 232 1.07 13.76 3.59
N ASP A 233 1.50 14.22 2.42
CA ASP A 233 0.84 15.33 1.75
C ASP A 233 1.05 15.13 0.25
N GLY A 234 0.02 14.60 -0.42
CA GLY A 234 0.04 14.40 -1.86
C GLY A 234 0.23 15.71 -2.62
N SER A 235 -0.21 16.84 -2.08
CA SER A 235 -0.02 18.16 -2.66
C SER A 235 1.42 18.67 -2.51
N PHE A 236 2.04 18.49 -1.34
CA PHE A 236 3.47 18.75 -1.14
C PHE A 236 4.32 17.83 -2.01
N TYR A 237 3.99 16.54 -2.09
CA TYR A 237 4.71 15.60 -2.94
C TYR A 237 4.64 16.02 -4.41
N LYS A 238 3.43 16.32 -4.90
CA LYS A 238 3.19 16.90 -6.23
C LYS A 238 4.09 18.10 -6.47
N ASN A 239 4.10 19.07 -5.56
CA ASN A 239 4.81 20.32 -5.75
C ASN A 239 6.33 20.13 -5.67
N MET A 240 6.82 19.36 -4.70
CA MET A 240 8.24 19.13 -4.46
C MET A 240 8.88 18.25 -5.55
N TYR A 241 8.18 17.22 -6.01
CA TYR A 241 8.72 16.24 -6.95
C TYR A 241 8.25 16.44 -8.40
N SER A 242 7.51 17.51 -8.69
CA SER A 242 6.98 17.83 -10.04
C SER A 242 8.03 17.68 -11.14
N SER A 243 9.21 18.27 -10.98
CA SER A 243 10.30 18.19 -11.97
C SER A 243 10.84 16.77 -12.13
N SER A 244 11.01 16.04 -11.03
CA SER A 244 11.48 14.65 -11.04
C SER A 244 10.45 13.71 -11.68
N ILE A 245 9.16 13.92 -11.41
CA ILE A 245 8.05 13.19 -12.04
C ILE A 245 8.08 13.43 -13.55
N ARG A 246 8.12 14.70 -13.99
CA ARG A 246 8.19 15.05 -15.42
C ARG A 246 9.40 14.42 -16.11
N PHE A 247 10.57 14.47 -15.46
CA PHE A 247 11.78 13.87 -16.00
C PHE A 247 11.69 12.34 -16.12
N HIS A 248 11.16 11.66 -15.10
CA HIS A 248 10.95 10.21 -15.14
C HIS A 248 9.99 9.81 -16.25
N ARG A 249 8.91 10.59 -16.44
CA ARG A 249 7.91 10.35 -17.49
C ARG A 249 8.46 10.57 -18.89
N MET A 250 9.23 11.64 -19.10
CA MET A 250 9.99 11.83 -20.34
C MET A 250 10.90 10.63 -20.63
N LYS A 251 11.65 10.16 -19.62
CA LYS A 251 12.51 8.98 -19.77
C LYS A 251 11.71 7.73 -20.13
N SER A 252 10.55 7.52 -19.50
CA SER A 252 9.63 6.42 -19.83
C SER A 252 9.13 6.51 -21.26
N LEU A 253 8.69 7.69 -21.69
CA LEU A 253 8.21 7.93 -23.05
C LEU A 253 9.29 7.60 -24.09
N ILE A 254 10.50 8.14 -23.92
CA ILE A 254 11.65 7.88 -24.80
C ILE A 254 11.97 6.38 -24.83
N HIS A 255 12.00 5.73 -23.66
CA HIS A 255 12.29 4.30 -23.56
C HIS A 255 11.26 3.46 -24.31
N HIS A 256 9.97 3.67 -24.09
CA HIS A 256 8.91 2.89 -24.74
C HIS A 256 8.79 3.22 -26.23
N SER A 257 9.10 4.45 -26.65
CA SER A 257 9.18 4.83 -28.07
C SER A 257 10.31 4.09 -28.78
N TYR A 258 11.46 3.94 -28.12
CA TYR A 258 12.55 3.10 -28.59
C TYR A 258 12.15 1.62 -28.70
N LEU A 259 11.42 1.09 -27.71
CA LEU A 259 10.91 -0.29 -27.77
C LEU A 259 9.94 -0.50 -28.94
N SER A 260 9.02 0.44 -29.16
CA SER A 260 8.13 0.44 -30.34
C SER A 260 8.92 0.46 -31.66
N TYR A 261 9.94 1.31 -31.76
CA TYR A 261 10.84 1.36 -32.92
C TYR A 261 11.59 0.03 -33.14
N LYS A 262 11.92 -0.69 -32.07
CA LYS A 262 12.51 -2.04 -32.12
C LYS A 262 11.50 -3.14 -32.42
N GLY A 263 10.21 -2.83 -32.55
CA GLY A 263 9.15 -3.79 -32.84
C GLY A 263 8.77 -4.66 -31.64
N VAL A 264 9.07 -4.23 -30.42
CA VAL A 264 8.58 -4.90 -29.20
C VAL A 264 7.06 -4.75 -29.13
N LYS A 265 6.38 -5.85 -28.79
CA LYS A 265 4.93 -5.90 -28.71
C LYS A 265 4.46 -6.29 -27.31
N GLY A 266 3.45 -5.58 -26.80
CA GLY A 266 2.78 -5.96 -25.55
C GLY A 266 2.56 -4.81 -24.57
N TYR A 267 2.04 -5.15 -23.40
CA TYR A 267 1.62 -4.21 -22.37
C TYR A 267 2.82 -3.54 -21.66
N PRO A 268 2.94 -2.20 -21.68
CA PRO A 268 4.15 -1.51 -21.25
C PRO A 268 4.18 -1.08 -19.77
N CYS A 269 3.12 -1.24 -18.99
CA CYS A 269 3.16 -0.82 -17.58
C CYS A 269 3.58 -1.97 -16.67
N THR A 270 4.44 -1.66 -15.71
CA THR A 270 4.88 -2.61 -14.67
C THR A 270 3.89 -2.73 -13.52
N GLN A 271 2.95 -1.80 -13.40
CA GLN A 271 2.01 -1.67 -12.29
C GLN A 271 0.57 -1.61 -12.81
N ASP A 272 -0.38 -2.02 -11.97
CA ASP A 272 -1.80 -1.84 -12.25
C ASP A 272 -2.16 -0.35 -12.08
N CYS A 273 -2.82 0.22 -13.07
CA CYS A 273 -3.26 1.62 -13.05
C CYS A 273 -4.61 1.79 -12.33
N GLY A 274 -5.22 0.69 -11.87
CA GLY A 274 -6.49 0.70 -11.17
C GLY A 274 -7.69 0.95 -12.10
N PRO A 275 -8.91 0.97 -11.54
CA PRO A 275 -10.15 1.00 -12.33
C PRO A 275 -10.36 2.30 -13.09
N ASN A 276 -9.77 3.40 -12.61
CA ASN A 276 -9.92 4.74 -13.18
C ASN A 276 -8.62 5.23 -13.87
N GLY A 277 -7.68 4.32 -14.10
CA GLY A 277 -6.42 4.61 -14.77
C GLY A 277 -6.26 3.80 -16.04
N SER A 278 -5.33 4.25 -16.89
CA SER A 278 -4.98 3.59 -18.14
C SER A 278 -3.48 3.58 -18.29
N CYS A 279 -2.92 2.46 -18.72
CA CYS A 279 -1.53 2.37 -19.10
C CYS A 279 -1.30 2.94 -20.50
N ARG A 280 -0.44 3.96 -20.57
CA ARG A 280 0.03 4.59 -21.81
C ARG A 280 1.55 4.71 -21.73
N CYS A 281 2.27 4.06 -22.63
CA CYS A 281 3.74 4.21 -22.73
C CYS A 281 4.50 3.97 -21.41
N GLY A 282 4.05 2.97 -20.65
CA GLY A 282 4.62 2.58 -19.35
C GLY A 282 4.28 3.52 -18.20
N MET A 283 3.26 4.37 -18.36
CA MET A 283 2.77 5.30 -17.34
C MET A 283 1.26 5.12 -17.13
N CYS A 284 0.80 5.33 -15.89
CA CYS A 284 -0.62 5.32 -15.57
C CYS A 284 -1.21 6.72 -15.75
N VAL A 285 -2.06 6.89 -16.76
CA VAL A 285 -2.86 8.10 -16.99
C VAL A 285 -4.25 7.99 -16.39
N LYS A 286 -4.90 9.14 -16.20
CA LYS A 286 -6.34 9.20 -15.96
C LYS A 286 -7.10 8.60 -17.14
N GLY A 287 -8.05 7.70 -16.85
CA GLY A 287 -8.88 7.08 -17.86
C GLY A 287 -9.64 5.87 -17.31
N ASP A 288 -9.65 4.79 -18.06
CA ASP A 288 -10.14 3.49 -17.62
C ASP A 288 -9.39 2.36 -18.36
N ASN A 289 -9.72 1.12 -18.04
CA ASN A 289 -9.05 -0.01 -18.67
C ASN A 289 -9.25 -0.14 -20.20
N SER A 290 -10.24 0.54 -20.78
CA SER A 290 -10.48 0.54 -22.23
C SER A 290 -9.49 1.43 -22.99
N ASN A 291 -8.87 2.39 -22.31
CA ASN A 291 -7.90 3.32 -22.90
C ASN A 291 -6.44 2.84 -22.78
N ASN A 292 -6.21 1.67 -22.20
CA ASN A 292 -4.90 1.01 -22.21
C ASN A 292 -4.41 0.84 -23.66
N CYS A 293 -3.11 1.02 -23.90
CA CYS A 293 -2.49 0.71 -25.19
C CYS A 293 -1.31 -0.25 -25.02
N ASP A 294 -1.18 -1.17 -25.95
CA ASP A 294 -0.02 -2.06 -26.06
C ASP A 294 0.96 -1.48 -27.08
N LEU A 295 2.26 -1.77 -26.91
CA LEU A 295 3.24 -1.44 -27.94
C LEU A 295 3.05 -2.34 -29.16
N PRO A 296 3.28 -1.84 -30.39
CA PRO A 296 3.70 -0.47 -30.74
C PRO A 296 2.51 0.48 -30.99
N ASP A 297 1.28 0.07 -30.69
CA ASP A 297 0.04 0.75 -31.10
C ASP A 297 -0.32 1.98 -30.23
N CYS A 298 0.53 2.31 -29.26
CA CYS A 298 0.46 3.55 -28.50
C CYS A 298 0.94 4.74 -29.36
N GLN A 299 0.04 5.68 -29.69
CA GLN A 299 0.36 6.86 -30.51
C GLN A 299 1.43 7.75 -29.87
N GLU A 300 1.43 7.89 -28.54
CA GLU A 300 2.32 8.78 -27.81
C GLU A 300 3.77 8.27 -27.76
N CYS A 301 3.98 6.98 -27.94
CA CYS A 301 5.29 6.34 -27.98
C CYS A 301 5.44 5.45 -29.21
N SER A 302 4.98 5.95 -30.36
CA SER A 302 5.12 5.27 -31.63
C SER A 302 6.57 5.31 -32.15
N HIS A 303 6.84 4.54 -33.20
CA HIS A 303 8.14 4.59 -33.89
C HIS A 303 8.44 5.98 -34.45
N ASP A 304 7.44 6.72 -34.91
CA ASP A 304 7.59 8.08 -35.46
C ASP A 304 8.00 9.05 -34.38
N ILE A 305 7.42 8.92 -33.18
CA ILE A 305 7.82 9.72 -32.02
C ILE A 305 9.30 9.48 -31.70
N PHE A 306 9.78 8.24 -31.74
CA PHE A 306 11.20 7.97 -31.51
C PHE A 306 12.11 8.60 -32.58
N GLN A 307 11.74 8.49 -33.87
CA GLN A 307 12.50 9.11 -34.96
C GLN A 307 12.54 10.64 -34.82
N ASN A 308 11.42 11.26 -34.46
CA ASN A 308 11.35 12.68 -34.17
C ASN A 308 12.22 13.05 -32.98
N ILE A 309 12.23 12.28 -31.90
CA ILE A 309 13.12 12.49 -30.74
C ILE A 309 14.59 12.44 -31.18
N LEU A 310 14.99 11.49 -32.03
CA LEU A 310 16.36 11.42 -32.56
C LEU A 310 16.71 12.64 -33.41
N LEU A 311 15.81 13.04 -34.31
CA LEU A 311 15.97 14.23 -35.15
C LEU A 311 16.10 15.50 -34.29
N TYR A 312 15.20 15.67 -33.32
CA TYR A 312 15.24 16.81 -32.42
C TYR A 312 16.44 16.76 -31.49
N SER A 313 16.89 15.59 -31.03
CA SER A 313 18.11 15.46 -30.23
C SER A 313 19.35 15.85 -31.04
N PHE A 314 19.39 15.42 -32.31
CA PHE A 314 20.44 15.83 -33.24
C PHE A 314 20.42 17.35 -33.50
N LEU A 315 19.23 17.93 -33.73
CA LEU A 315 19.06 19.38 -33.86
C LEU A 315 19.32 20.14 -32.54
N PHE A 316 19.02 19.53 -31.39
CA PHE A 316 19.23 20.08 -30.05
C PHE A 316 20.71 20.12 -29.70
N VAL A 317 21.49 19.11 -30.09
CA VAL A 317 22.96 19.14 -30.04
C VAL A 317 23.52 20.27 -30.92
N ILE A 318 22.82 20.63 -32.00
CA ILE A 318 23.20 21.73 -32.91
C ILE A 318 22.78 23.12 -32.36
N VAL A 319 21.75 23.23 -31.50
CA VAL A 319 21.10 24.53 -31.19
C VAL A 319 20.94 24.89 -29.70
N PHE A 320 20.85 23.92 -28.78
CA PHE A 320 20.69 24.06 -27.31
C PHE A 320 19.58 24.95 -26.68
N GLU A 321 19.21 24.51 -25.46
CA GLU A 321 18.60 25.21 -24.30
C GLU A 321 17.11 25.59 -24.24
N LYS A 322 16.27 25.44 -25.28
CA LYS A 322 14.83 25.84 -25.17
C LYS A 322 13.76 24.75 -25.36
N SER A 323 14.12 23.47 -25.39
CA SER A 323 13.19 22.41 -25.80
C SER A 323 12.48 21.64 -24.67
N PHE A 324 12.67 22.03 -23.41
CA PHE A 324 12.06 21.31 -22.26
C PHE A 324 10.53 21.48 -22.17
N ASN A 325 9.97 22.50 -22.83
CA ASN A 325 8.55 22.85 -22.74
C ASN A 325 7.64 21.99 -23.64
N THR A 326 8.14 21.46 -24.76
CA THR A 326 7.32 20.72 -25.73
C THR A 326 7.00 19.29 -25.26
N ILE A 327 7.91 18.67 -24.51
CA ILE A 327 7.70 17.34 -23.91
C ILE A 327 6.67 17.40 -22.76
N SER A 328 6.47 18.57 -22.16
CA SER A 328 5.55 18.76 -21.02
C SER A 328 4.08 18.96 -21.40
N GLN A 329 3.73 18.99 -22.70
CA GLN A 329 2.37 19.32 -23.17
C GLN A 329 1.56 18.15 -23.74
N VAL A 330 2.11 16.93 -23.80
CA VAL A 330 1.48 15.80 -24.52
C VAL A 330 0.79 14.78 -23.61
N MET A 331 0.82 14.94 -22.30
CA MET A 331 0.17 13.98 -21.40
C MET A 331 -0.50 14.68 -20.22
N ASP A 332 -1.83 14.77 -20.27
CA ASP A 332 -2.64 15.05 -19.09
C ASP A 332 -2.44 13.93 -18.08
N GLU A 333 -1.82 14.22 -16.94
CA GLU A 333 -1.69 13.23 -15.86
C GLU A 333 -1.38 13.85 -14.48
N GLU A 334 -2.16 13.38 -13.51
CA GLU A 334 -1.73 12.73 -12.26
C GLU A 334 -0.36 13.11 -11.68
N TYR A 335 -0.36 14.16 -10.87
CA TYR A 335 0.76 14.55 -10.01
C TYR A 335 0.69 13.95 -8.61
N PHE A 336 -0.33 13.17 -8.32
CA PHE A 336 -0.60 12.62 -7.00
C PHE A 336 -0.28 11.14 -7.09
N PRO A 337 0.94 10.65 -6.82
CA PRO A 337 1.16 9.21 -6.73
C PRO A 337 0.50 8.71 -5.44
N SER A 338 -0.84 8.64 -5.46
CA SER A 338 -1.73 8.35 -4.35
C SER A 338 -1.53 9.30 -3.16
N ASP A 339 -2.63 9.74 -2.56
CA ASP A 339 -2.60 10.39 -1.24
C ASP A 339 -2.25 9.31 -0.18
N HIS A 340 -1.07 8.68 -0.30
CA HIS A 340 -0.55 7.69 0.62
C HIS A 340 -0.22 8.39 1.93
N LEU A 341 -1.24 8.51 2.79
CA LEU A 341 -1.05 8.92 4.16
C LEU A 341 -0.50 7.75 4.96
N MET A 342 0.51 8.03 5.75
CA MET A 342 1.01 7.13 6.76
C MET A 342 0.32 7.42 8.07
N LEU A 343 -0.39 6.43 8.58
CA LEU A 343 -0.95 6.46 9.94
C LEU A 343 0.14 6.06 10.93
N SER A 344 0.43 6.95 11.88
CA SER A 344 1.39 6.69 12.97
C SER A 344 0.77 6.94 14.33
N ALA A 345 1.20 6.17 15.33
CA ALA A 345 0.78 6.34 16.72
C ALA A 345 1.98 6.32 17.65
N VAL A 346 1.98 7.21 18.63
CA VAL A 346 2.91 7.16 19.78
C VAL A 346 2.20 6.43 20.91
N ILE A 347 2.87 5.44 21.48
CA ILE A 347 2.29 4.58 22.52
C ILE A 347 3.17 4.51 23.77
N SER A 348 2.55 4.18 24.90
CA SER A 348 3.20 3.87 26.18
C SER A 348 2.71 2.51 26.70
N LEU A 349 3.56 1.81 27.45
CA LEU A 349 3.39 0.40 27.87
C LEU A 349 3.31 0.20 29.38
#